data_AF-A0A5C5WWE9-F1
#
_entry.id   AF-A0A5C5WWE9-F1
#
_cell.length_a   1.000
_cell.length_b   1.000
_cell.length_c   1.000
_cell.angle_alpha   90.00
_cell.angle_beta   90.00
_cell.angle_gamma   90.00
#
_symmetry.space_group_name_H-M   'P 1'
#
loop_
_entity.id
_entity.type
_entity.pdbx_description
1 polymer ?
#
loop_
_entity_poly.entity_id
_entity_poly.type
_entity_poly.pdbx_seq_one_letter_code
_entity_poly.pdbx_strand_id
1 'polypeptide(L)'
;MHQRSQILVDPKVQWSIAGRFISHWLLFLVCLVTIGVMVRVMLGAGTVGFSDSFREGISSQWPVIGVMVILLPVFVLDTLKLSNRFAGPMYRLRTELRKLATDQPARPVNFRTGDFWLEAGGDFNHVLGQLDRLRAENESLRQQLAKSPSQVETLV
;
A
#
# COMPACT_ATOMS: atom_id res chain seq x y z
N MET A 1 -23.32 -0.14 13.81
CA MET A 1 -22.68 -1.01 12.79
C MET A 1 -21.17 -0.78 12.85
N HIS A 2 -20.42 -1.61 13.58
CA HIS A 2 -18.96 -1.52 13.62
C HIS A 2 -18.36 -2.11 12.35
N GLN A 3 -18.01 -1.27 11.38
CA GLN A 3 -17.30 -1.68 10.19
C GLN A 3 -15.87 -2.08 10.62
N ARG A 4 -15.59 -3.38 10.67
CA ARG A 4 -14.26 -3.93 11.00
C ARG A 4 -13.26 -3.50 9.91
N SER A 5 -12.60 -2.37 10.11
CA SER A 5 -11.41 -1.99 9.35
C SER A 5 -10.24 -2.81 9.89
N GLN A 6 -9.94 -3.95 9.25
CA GLN A 6 -8.66 -4.61 9.48
C GLN A 6 -7.57 -3.66 8.97
N ILE A 7 -6.88 -3.00 9.92
CA ILE A 7 -5.81 -2.04 9.67
C ILE A 7 -4.57 -2.70 9.02
N LEU A 8 -4.51 -4.03 8.97
CA LEU A 8 -3.42 -4.78 8.35
C LEU A 8 -3.99 -5.84 7.39
N VAL A 9 -4.06 -5.50 6.10
CA VAL A 9 -4.40 -6.46 5.03
C VAL A 9 -3.13 -7.18 4.53
N ASP A 10 -1.99 -6.50 4.54
CA ASP A 10 -0.67 -7.09 4.27
C ASP A 10 0.38 -6.54 5.25
N PRO A 11 0.59 -7.21 6.40
CA PRO A 11 1.54 -6.74 7.40
C PRO A 11 2.97 -6.66 6.86
N LYS A 12 3.35 -7.50 5.87
CA LYS A 12 4.73 -7.55 5.37
C LYS A 12 5.08 -6.28 4.59
N VAL A 13 4.19 -5.83 3.71
CA VAL A 13 4.40 -4.60 2.93
C VAL A 13 4.31 -3.37 3.83
N GLN A 14 3.37 -3.35 4.76
CA GLN A 14 3.15 -2.22 5.66
C GLN A 14 4.28 -2.01 6.66
N TRP A 15 4.84 -3.09 7.23
CA TRP A 15 6.03 -3.00 8.07
C TRP A 15 7.27 -2.55 7.29
N SER A 16 7.38 -2.90 6.01
CA SER A 16 8.46 -2.41 5.15
C SER A 16 8.38 -0.90 4.93
N ILE A 17 7.17 -0.37 4.67
CA ILE A 17 6.94 1.07 4.52
C ILE A 17 7.17 1.81 5.84
N ALA A 18 6.60 1.32 6.95
CA ALA A 18 6.78 1.92 8.26
C ALA A 18 8.25 1.92 8.69
N GLY A 19 8.98 0.81 8.49
CA GLY A 19 10.40 0.71 8.81
C GLY A 19 11.24 1.71 8.02
N ARG A 20 11.00 1.85 6.71
CA ARG A 20 11.64 2.89 5.88
C ARG A 20 11.28 4.29 6.36
N PHE A 21 10.03 4.55 6.69
CA PHE A 21 9.62 5.87 7.19
C PHE A 21 10.35 6.21 8.50
N ILE A 22 10.36 5.29 9.46
CA ILE A 22 11.06 5.45 10.74
C ILE A 22 12.56 5.65 10.53
N SER A 23 13.20 4.92 9.60
CA SER A 23 14.64 5.10 9.34
C SER A 23 14.96 6.50 8.82
N HIS A 24 14.16 7.03 7.87
CA HIS A 24 14.33 8.40 7.38
C HIS A 24 14.02 9.43 8.47
N TRP A 25 13.02 9.17 9.31
CA TRP A 25 12.67 10.03 10.44
C TRP A 25 13.80 10.13 11.46
N LEU A 26 14.42 9.01 11.82
CA LEU A 26 15.56 8.97 12.73
C LEU A 26 16.78 9.67 12.12
N LEU A 27 17.07 9.42 10.83
CA LEU A 27 18.15 10.11 10.14
C LEU A 27 17.92 11.64 10.13
N PHE A 28 16.70 12.08 9.81
CA PHE A 28 16.32 13.48 9.84
C PHE A 28 16.50 14.09 11.23
N LEU A 29 16.06 13.40 12.29
CA LEU A 29 16.24 13.83 13.68
C LEU A 29 17.74 13.97 14.03
N VAL A 30 18.56 13.00 13.65
CA VAL A 30 20.01 13.03 13.88
C VAL A 30 20.63 14.24 13.18
N CYS A 31 20.29 14.47 11.90
CA CYS A 31 20.78 15.63 11.16
C CYS A 31 20.35 16.94 11.82
N LEU A 32 19.08 17.06 12.23
CA LEU A 32 18.53 18.25 12.86
C LEU A 32 19.23 18.57 14.19
N VAL A 33 19.38 17.56 15.06
CA VAL A 33 20.10 17.69 16.33
C VAL A 33 21.57 18.05 16.10
N THR A 34 22.22 17.40 15.13
CA THR A 34 23.63 17.67 14.81
C THR A 34 23.85 19.11 14.36
N ILE A 35 23.01 19.61 13.44
CA ILE A 35 23.06 21.00 12.97
C ILE A 35 22.79 21.96 14.14
N GLY A 36 21.77 21.69 14.96
CA GLY A 36 21.44 22.53 16.12
C GLY A 36 22.59 22.62 17.14
N VAL A 37 23.24 21.50 17.44
CA VAL A 37 24.43 21.45 18.31
C VAL A 37 25.59 22.19 17.67
N MET A 38 25.86 21.98 16.38
CA MET A 38 26.95 22.64 15.66
C MET A 38 26.80 24.16 15.68
N VAL A 39 25.60 24.68 15.43
CA VAL A 39 25.31 26.12 15.50
C VAL A 39 25.59 26.66 16.91
N ARG A 40 25.17 25.94 17.96
CA ARG A 40 25.38 26.39 19.34
C ARG A 40 26.86 26.41 19.73
N VAL A 41 27.61 25.40 19.32
CA VAL A 41 29.08 25.34 19.51
C VAL A 41 29.78 26.46 18.77
N MET A 42 29.37 26.76 17.53
CA MET A 42 29.97 27.83 16.73
C MET A 42 29.69 29.22 17.31
N LEU A 43 28.49 29.45 17.85
CA LEU A 43 28.14 30.73 18.51
C LEU A 43 28.81 30.90 19.87
N GLY A 44 29.04 29.80 20.61
CA GLY A 44 29.77 29.82 21.88
C GLY A 44 31.30 29.91 21.74
N ALA A 45 31.82 29.73 20.53
CA ALA A 45 33.25 29.73 20.26
C ALA A 45 33.90 31.06 20.68
N GLY A 46 34.85 31.00 21.62
CA GLY A 46 35.58 32.15 22.14
C GLY A 46 34.99 32.78 23.41
N THR A 47 33.83 32.32 23.90
CA THR A 47 33.22 32.81 25.16
C THR A 47 33.12 31.74 26.24
N VAL A 48 32.85 30.49 25.85
CA VAL A 48 32.69 29.33 26.74
C VAL A 48 33.51 28.15 26.23
N GLY A 49 33.83 27.21 27.12
CA GLY A 49 34.54 25.99 26.75
C GLY A 49 33.77 25.16 25.72
N PHE A 50 34.49 24.46 24.83
CA PHE A 50 33.89 23.60 23.79
C PHE A 50 32.95 22.55 24.38
N SER A 51 33.38 21.88 25.46
CA SER A 51 32.59 20.85 26.16
C SER A 51 31.29 21.42 26.71
N ASP A 52 31.32 22.63 27.25
CA ASP A 52 30.13 23.27 27.84
C ASP A 52 29.16 23.67 26.74
N SER A 53 29.65 24.28 25.65
CA SER A 53 28.85 24.63 24.48
C SER A 53 28.19 23.40 23.83
N PHE A 54 28.89 22.26 23.81
CA PHE A 54 28.36 21.01 23.28
C PHE A 54 27.26 20.41 24.16
N ARG A 55 27.50 20.32 25.48
CA ARG A 55 26.51 19.83 26.45
C ARG A 55 25.26 20.69 26.46
N GLU A 56 25.47 22.00 26.48
CA GLU A 56 24.42 22.98 26.38
C GLU A 56 23.68 22.79 25.03
N GLY A 57 24.41 22.69 23.91
CA GLY A 57 23.91 22.34 22.57
C GLY A 57 22.93 21.19 22.56
N ILE A 58 23.29 20.05 23.17
CA ILE A 58 22.43 18.88 23.26
C ILE A 58 21.21 19.16 24.13
N SER A 59 21.40 19.78 25.31
CA SER A 59 20.31 20.06 26.24
C SER A 59 19.22 20.95 25.63
N SER A 60 19.57 21.89 24.75
CA SER A 60 18.58 22.71 24.03
C SER A 60 17.74 21.94 23.03
N GLN A 61 18.16 20.76 22.59
CA GLN A 61 17.41 20.00 21.59
C GLN A 61 16.26 19.18 22.20
N TRP A 62 16.18 19.08 23.53
CA TRP A 62 15.13 18.30 24.22
C TRP A 62 13.70 18.65 23.77
N PRO A 63 13.30 19.93 23.65
CA PRO A 63 11.97 20.29 23.15
C PRO A 63 11.71 19.76 21.73
N VAL A 64 12.70 19.89 20.83
CA VAL A 64 12.59 19.42 19.43
C VAL A 64 12.48 17.90 19.38
N ILE A 65 13.32 17.19 20.13
CA ILE A 65 13.26 15.73 20.23
C ILE A 65 11.90 15.29 20.78
N GLY A 66 11.39 15.96 21.81
CA GLY A 66 10.08 15.68 22.40
C GLY A 66 8.95 15.80 21.38
N VAL A 67 8.91 16.90 20.62
CA VAL A 67 7.92 17.10 19.54
C VAL A 67 8.04 16.02 18.47
N MET A 68 9.26 15.68 18.04
CA MET A 68 9.49 14.66 17.02
C MET A 68 9.02 13.27 17.45
N VAL A 69 9.23 12.91 18.72
CA VAL A 69 8.76 11.63 19.27
C VAL A 69 7.23 11.59 19.37
N ILE A 70 6.59 12.70 19.78
CA ILE A 70 5.12 12.79 19.87
C ILE A 70 4.48 12.72 18.48
N LEU A 71 5.10 13.34 17.48
CA LEU A 71 4.59 13.34 16.10
C LEU A 71 4.81 12.01 15.38
N LEU A 72 5.90 11.29 15.67
CA LEU A 72 6.22 10.03 15.02
C LEU A 72 5.02 9.05 14.93
N PRO A 73 4.29 8.71 16.01
CA PRO A 73 3.16 7.79 15.92
C PRO A 73 2.03 8.33 15.05
N VAL A 74 1.79 9.65 15.05
CA VAL A 74 0.77 10.28 14.21
C VAL A 74 1.10 10.09 12.73
N PHE A 75 2.34 10.38 12.34
CA PHE A 75 2.81 10.22 10.96
C PHE A 75 2.85 8.76 10.51
N VAL A 76 3.30 7.84 11.39
CA VAL A 76 3.31 6.41 11.08
C VAL A 76 1.89 5.90 10.87
N LEU A 77 0.95 6.24 11.76
CA LEU A 77 -0.46 5.83 11.63
C LEU A 77 -1.10 6.40 10.35
N ASP A 78 -0.82 7.66 10.01
CA ASP A 78 -1.35 8.27 8.80
C ASP A 78 -0.80 7.61 7.53
N THR A 79 0.52 7.36 7.50
CA THR A 79 1.18 6.65 6.40
C THR A 79 0.62 5.24 6.23
N LEU A 80 0.39 4.52 7.33
CA LEU A 80 -0.20 3.18 7.31
C LEU A 80 -1.65 3.20 6.84
N LYS A 81 -2.45 4.20 7.27
CA LYS A 81 -3.83 4.38 6.78
C LYS A 81 -3.87 4.64 5.28
N LEU A 82 -2.96 5.48 4.78
CA LEU A 82 -2.84 5.73 3.35
C LEU A 82 -2.44 4.44 2.61
N SER A 83 -1.45 3.70 3.12
CA SER A 83 -1.03 2.40 2.56
C SER A 83 -2.20 1.40 2.48
N ASN A 84 -3.09 1.37 3.48
CA ASN A 84 -4.28 0.52 3.46
C ASN A 84 -5.23 0.82 2.29
N ARG A 85 -5.35 2.08 1.87
CA ARG A 85 -6.15 2.47 0.70
C ARG A 85 -5.56 1.95 -0.62
N PHE A 86 -4.27 1.61 -0.64
CA PHE A 86 -3.64 0.93 -1.77
C PHE A 86 -3.74 -0.60 -1.65
N ALA A 87 -3.37 -1.14 -0.49
CA ALA A 87 -3.22 -2.58 -0.29
C ALA A 87 -4.56 -3.33 -0.31
N GLY A 88 -5.62 -2.76 0.29
CA GLY A 88 -6.94 -3.40 0.39
C GLY A 88 -7.57 -3.69 -0.99
N PRO A 89 -7.71 -2.69 -1.87
CA PRO A 89 -8.22 -2.90 -3.22
C PRO A 89 -7.38 -3.91 -4.03
N MET A 90 -6.05 -3.79 -3.98
CA MET A 90 -5.14 -4.69 -4.71
C MET A 90 -5.26 -6.15 -4.22
N TYR A 91 -5.39 -6.37 -2.91
CA TYR A 91 -5.61 -7.70 -2.36
C TYR A 91 -6.93 -8.33 -2.84
N ARG A 92 -8.01 -7.54 -2.89
CA ARG A 92 -9.31 -8.00 -3.43
C ARG A 92 -9.19 -8.35 -4.91
N LEU A 93 -8.55 -7.50 -5.72
CA LEU A 93 -8.31 -7.74 -7.14
C LEU A 93 -7.52 -9.03 -7.36
N ARG A 94 -6.41 -9.20 -6.64
CA ARG A 94 -5.56 -10.41 -6.74
C ARG A 94 -6.32 -11.68 -6.37
N THR A 95 -7.18 -11.61 -5.37
CA THR A 95 -8.01 -12.75 -4.94
C THR A 95 -8.98 -13.18 -6.05
N GLU A 96 -9.68 -12.25 -6.68
CA GLU A 96 -10.60 -12.57 -7.78
C GLU A 96 -9.86 -13.03 -9.04
N LEU A 97 -8.72 -12.41 -9.35
CA LEU A 97 -7.86 -12.85 -10.45
C LEU A 97 -7.35 -14.29 -10.23
N ARG A 98 -7.01 -14.65 -8.99
CA ARG A 98 -6.59 -16.02 -8.66
C ARG A 98 -7.72 -17.03 -8.85
N LYS A 99 -8.97 -16.66 -8.55
CA LYS A 99 -10.14 -17.52 -8.84
C LYS A 99 -10.26 -17.77 -10.33
N LEU A 100 -10.15 -16.72 -11.15
CA LEU A 100 -10.14 -16.86 -12.62
C LEU A 100 -9.04 -17.80 -13.10
N ALA A 101 -7.83 -17.66 -12.58
CA ALA A 101 -6.70 -18.51 -12.94
C ALA A 101 -6.88 -19.99 -12.54
N THR A 102 -7.82 -20.30 -11.64
CA THR A 102 -8.13 -21.67 -11.19
C THR A 102 -9.49 -22.17 -11.68
N ASP A 103 -10.05 -21.53 -12.72
CA ASP A 103 -11.40 -21.80 -13.26
C ASP A 103 -12.52 -21.77 -12.22
N GLN A 104 -12.30 -21.03 -11.13
CA GLN A 104 -13.35 -20.75 -10.14
C GLN A 104 -14.16 -19.53 -10.58
N PRO A 105 -15.45 -19.47 -10.21
CA PRO A 105 -16.28 -18.32 -10.51
C PRO A 105 -15.75 -17.08 -9.77
N ALA A 106 -15.24 -16.13 -10.53
CA ALA A 106 -14.83 -14.82 -10.02
C ALA A 106 -15.99 -13.83 -10.10
N ARG A 107 -15.95 -12.79 -9.27
CA ARG A 107 -16.98 -11.75 -9.24
C ARG A 107 -16.39 -10.39 -9.63
N PRO A 108 -17.21 -9.48 -10.19
CA PRO A 108 -16.80 -8.11 -10.43
C PRO A 108 -16.32 -7.43 -9.13
N VAL A 109 -15.24 -6.67 -9.22
CA VAL A 109 -14.69 -5.90 -8.10
C VAL A 109 -15.17 -4.45 -8.21
N ASN A 110 -15.73 -3.93 -7.11
CA ASN A 110 -16.08 -2.52 -6.97
C ASN A 110 -15.26 -1.90 -5.85
N PHE A 111 -14.58 -0.79 -6.17
CA PHE A 111 -13.78 0.02 -5.25
C PHE A 111 -14.48 1.34 -4.93
N ARG A 112 -14.08 1.99 -3.84
CA ARG A 112 -14.72 3.24 -3.40
C ARG A 112 -14.18 4.42 -4.22
N THR A 113 -15.00 5.45 -4.39
CA THR A 113 -14.59 6.71 -5.03
C THR A 113 -13.38 7.30 -4.28
N GLY A 114 -12.29 7.55 -5.00
CA GLY A 114 -11.01 8.00 -4.43
C GLY A 114 -10.03 6.89 -4.05
N ASP A 115 -10.32 5.61 -4.31
CA ASP A 115 -9.30 4.55 -4.23
C ASP A 115 -8.37 4.60 -5.46
N PHE A 116 -7.08 4.31 -5.26
CA PHE A 116 -6.06 4.41 -6.31
C PHE A 116 -6.22 3.41 -7.46
N TRP A 117 -7.03 2.36 -7.27
CA TRP A 117 -7.16 1.23 -8.19
C TRP A 117 -8.53 1.15 -8.87
N LEU A 118 -9.28 2.26 -8.89
CA LEU A 118 -10.60 2.31 -9.53
C LEU A 118 -10.58 1.88 -11.00
N GLU A 119 -9.63 2.41 -11.77
CA GLU A 119 -9.46 2.09 -13.19
C GLU A 119 -9.09 0.62 -13.40
N ALA A 120 -8.10 0.11 -12.66
CA ALA A 120 -7.71 -1.30 -12.71
C ALA A 120 -8.87 -2.25 -12.35
N GLY A 121 -9.75 -1.85 -11.42
CA GLY A 121 -10.97 -2.58 -11.12
C GLY A 121 -11.97 -2.59 -12.28
N GLY A 122 -12.11 -1.45 -12.96
CA GLY A 122 -12.91 -1.31 -14.18
C GLY A 122 -12.39 -2.21 -15.31
N ASP A 123 -11.10 -2.17 -15.57
CA ASP A 123 -10.44 -3.00 -16.60
C ASP A 123 -10.62 -4.50 -16.29
N PHE A 124 -10.43 -4.90 -15.03
CA PHE A 124 -10.67 -6.27 -14.60
C PHE A 124 -12.12 -6.70 -14.84
N ASN A 125 -13.10 -5.86 -14.50
CA ASN A 125 -14.51 -6.17 -14.73
C ASN A 125 -14.83 -6.28 -16.23
N HIS A 126 -14.19 -5.46 -17.07
CA HIS A 126 -14.33 -5.55 -18.51
C HIS A 126 -13.83 -6.88 -19.05
N VAL A 127 -12.61 -7.29 -18.64
CA VAL A 127 -12.03 -8.59 -19.01
C VAL A 127 -12.88 -9.76 -18.51
N LEU A 128 -13.35 -9.69 -17.27
CA LEU A 128 -14.23 -10.71 -16.69
C LEU A 128 -15.51 -10.87 -17.52
N GLY A 129 -16.15 -9.75 -17.90
CA GLY A 129 -17.36 -9.78 -18.73
C GLY A 129 -17.11 -10.36 -20.14
N GLN A 130 -15.95 -10.08 -20.75
CA GLN A 130 -15.58 -10.69 -22.02
C GLN A 130 -15.37 -12.21 -21.88
N LEU A 131 -14.70 -12.64 -20.81
CA LEU A 131 -14.44 -14.06 -20.54
C LEU A 131 -15.74 -14.83 -20.30
N ASP A 132 -16.65 -14.28 -19.50
CA ASP A 132 -17.95 -14.90 -19.22
C ASP A 132 -18.79 -15.04 -20.49
N ARG A 133 -18.78 -14.02 -21.36
CA ARG A 133 -19.44 -14.08 -22.68
C ARG A 133 -18.85 -15.20 -23.55
N LEU A 134 -17.52 -15.29 -23.63
CA LEU A 134 -16.84 -16.32 -24.42
C LEU A 134 -17.12 -17.74 -23.88
N ARG A 135 -17.19 -17.91 -22.56
CA ARG A 135 -17.55 -19.20 -21.93
C ARG A 135 -18.98 -19.61 -22.30
N ALA A 136 -19.94 -18.69 -22.19
CA ALA A 136 -21.34 -18.95 -22.55
C ALA A 136 -21.51 -19.30 -24.05
N GLU A 137 -20.79 -18.61 -24.93
CA GLU A 137 -20.79 -18.91 -26.37
C GLU A 137 -20.21 -20.29 -26.66
N ASN A 138 -19.07 -20.64 -26.03
CA ASN A 138 -18.44 -21.96 -26.19
C ASN A 138 -19.36 -23.10 -25.74
N GLU A 139 -20.06 -22.92 -24.61
CA GLU A 139 -21.05 -23.89 -24.13
C GLU A 139 -22.21 -24.05 -25.12
N SER A 140 -22.73 -22.96 -25.68
CA SER A 140 -23.81 -23.01 -26.68
C SER A 140 -23.38 -23.75 -27.96
N LEU A 141 -22.15 -23.52 -28.43
CA LEU A 141 -21.59 -24.19 -29.61
C LEU A 141 -21.39 -25.69 -29.35
N ARG A 142 -20.88 -26.06 -28.17
CA ARG A 142 -20.75 -27.48 -27.77
C ARG A 142 -22.11 -28.19 -27.74
N GLN A 143 -23.16 -27.52 -27.26
CA GLN A 143 -24.52 -28.07 -27.27
C GLN A 143 -25.09 -28.22 -28.68
N GLN A 144 -24.79 -27.29 -29.59
CA GLN A 144 -25.20 -27.41 -31.00
C GLN A 144 -24.50 -28.58 -31.69
N LEU A 145 -23.19 -28.73 -31.50
CA LEU A 145 -22.42 -29.86 -32.03
C LEU A 145 -22.94 -31.21 -31.51
N ALA A 146 -23.26 -31.29 -30.21
CA ALA A 146 -23.82 -32.50 -29.61
C ALA A 146 -25.22 -32.87 -30.16
N LYS A 147 -25.97 -31.90 -30.69
CA LYS A 147 -27.30 -32.11 -31.29
C LYS A 147 -27.27 -32.37 -32.80
N SER A 148 -26.15 -32.07 -33.48
CA SER A 148 -25.94 -32.32 -34.91
C SER A 148 -24.76 -33.27 -35.18
N PRO A 149 -24.76 -34.51 -34.66
CA PRO A 149 -23.70 -35.48 -34.97
C PRO A 149 -23.60 -35.85 -36.46
N SER A 150 -24.66 -35.61 -37.25
CA SER A 150 -24.76 -35.99 -38.67
C SER A 150 -24.01 -35.10 -39.67
N GLN A 151 -23.42 -33.97 -39.25
CA GLN A 151 -22.65 -33.08 -40.15
C GLN A 151 -21.13 -33.29 -40.08
N VAL A 152 -20.61 -34.02 -39.08
CA VAL A 152 -19.17 -34.28 -38.94
C VAL A 152 -18.72 -35.49 -39.79
N GLU A 153 -19.62 -36.46 -40.01
CA GLU A 153 -19.36 -37.66 -40.82
C GLU A 153 -19.31 -37.40 -42.34
N THR A 154 -19.68 -36.20 -42.80
CA THR A 154 -19.68 -35.85 -44.24
C THR A 154 -18.42 -35.10 -44.69
N LEU A 155 -17.45 -34.87 -43.80
CA LEU A 155 -16.19 -34.17 -44.09
C LEU A 155 -14.91 -35.00 -43.82
N VAL A 156 -15.05 -36.29 -43.49
CA VAL A 156 -13.94 -37.27 -43.45
C VAL A 156 -14.12 -38.26 -44.60
#